data_AF-A0A935FCQ1-F1
#
_entry.id   AF-A0A935FCQ1-F1
#
_cell.length_a   1.000
_cell.length_b   1.000
_cell.length_c   1.000
_cell.angle_alpha   90.00
_cell.angle_beta   90.00
_cell.angle_gamma   90.00
#
_symmetry.space_group_name_H-M   'P 1'
#
loop_
_entity.id
_entity.type
_entity.pdbx_description
1 polymer ?
#
loop_
_entity_poly.entity_id
_entity_poly.type
_entity_poly.pdbx_seq_one_letter_code
_entity_poly.pdbx_strand_id
1 'polypeptide(L)'
;MPYFAIHVSNSSFVTIRNNKIEGTPKSEQVTGNGIHLWKCRDALIENNYVTGHRDGIYFEFVTGSTIRDNLSEKNIRYGLHFMFSNDDVPSIIFSGIMAPE
;
A
#
# COMPACT_ATOMS: atom_id res chain seq x y z
N MET A 1 -18.45 -4.43 -5.02
CA MET A 1 -17.52 -3.40 -4.53
C MET A 1 -16.13 -4.01 -4.47
N PRO A 2 -15.08 -3.31 -4.92
CA PRO A 2 -13.72 -3.72 -4.60
C PRO A 2 -13.53 -3.63 -3.08
N TYR A 3 -12.98 -4.69 -2.48
CA TYR A 3 -12.65 -4.72 -1.05
C TYR A 3 -11.15 -4.51 -0.88
N PHE A 4 -10.77 -3.66 0.07
CA PHE A 4 -9.38 -3.54 0.53
C PHE A 4 -9.09 -4.65 1.54
N ALA A 5 -7.84 -5.12 1.62
CA ALA A 5 -7.48 -6.06 2.70
C ALA A 5 -7.31 -5.31 4.03
N ILE A 6 -6.54 -4.21 4.01
CA ILE A 6 -6.40 -3.29 5.15
C ILE A 6 -6.69 -1.88 4.67
N HIS A 7 -7.65 -1.23 5.31
CA HIS A 7 -8.02 0.16 5.04
C HIS A 7 -7.90 0.99 6.31
N VAL A 8 -7.14 2.07 6.23
CA VAL A 8 -6.90 3.02 7.32
C VAL A 8 -7.28 4.41 6.85
N SER A 9 -8.08 5.11 7.65
CA SER A 9 -8.54 6.47 7.32
C SER A 9 -8.38 7.42 8.50
N ASN A 10 -7.99 8.67 8.24
CA ASN A 10 -7.98 9.75 9.23
C ASN A 10 -7.26 9.38 10.54
N SER A 11 -6.10 8.73 10.43
CA SER A 11 -5.39 8.14 11.57
C SER A 11 -3.93 8.58 11.62
N SER A 12 -3.34 8.56 12.81
CA SER A 12 -1.93 8.90 13.04
C SER A 12 -1.22 7.77 13.76
N PHE A 13 0.09 7.61 13.55
CA PHE A 13 0.93 6.63 14.27
C PHE A 13 0.47 5.17 14.12
N VAL A 14 -0.04 4.83 12.93
CA VAL A 14 -0.49 3.48 12.61
C VAL A 14 0.69 2.60 12.24
N THR A 15 0.73 1.38 12.78
CA THR A 15 1.73 0.37 12.41
C THR A 15 1.04 -0.81 11.75
N ILE A 16 1.45 -1.15 10.52
CA ILE A 16 1.05 -2.38 9.82
C ILE A 16 2.34 -3.15 9.56
N ARG A 17 2.53 -4.27 10.26
CA ARG A 17 3.76 -5.06 10.16
C ARG A 17 3.57 -6.56 10.26
N ASN A 18 4.49 -7.31 9.64
CA ASN A 18 4.55 -8.77 9.70
C ASN A 18 3.28 -9.46 9.17
N ASN A 19 2.63 -8.89 8.16
CA ASN A 19 1.42 -9.45 7.57
C ASN A 19 1.72 -10.16 6.25
N LYS A 20 0.94 -11.22 5.98
CA LYS A 20 0.82 -11.85 4.67
C LYS A 20 -0.57 -11.51 4.11
N ILE A 21 -0.61 -10.78 3.00
CA ILE A 21 -1.82 -10.21 2.40
C ILE A 21 -1.92 -10.72 0.96
N GLU A 22 -2.92 -11.57 0.69
CA GLU A 22 -3.14 -12.21 -0.61
C GLU A 22 -4.55 -11.92 -1.13
N GLY A 23 -4.63 -11.33 -2.32
CA GLY A 23 -5.87 -11.10 -3.04
C GLY A 23 -6.17 -12.17 -4.09
N THR A 24 -7.44 -12.29 -4.47
CA THR A 24 -7.90 -13.09 -5.62
C THR A 24 -8.32 -12.12 -6.73
N PRO A 25 -7.36 -11.64 -7.55
CA PRO A 25 -7.63 -10.55 -8.49
C PRO A 25 -8.60 -11.01 -9.58
N LYS A 26 -9.46 -10.08 -10.01
CA LYS A 26 -10.25 -10.20 -11.24
C LYS A 26 -9.75 -9.14 -12.21
N SER A 27 -10.59 -8.20 -12.64
CA SER A 27 -10.14 -7.03 -13.39
C SER A 27 -9.71 -5.90 -12.45
N GLU A 28 -8.98 -4.93 -12.99
CA GLU A 28 -8.55 -3.72 -12.27
C GLU A 28 -9.73 -2.99 -11.60
N GLN A 29 -10.87 -2.87 -12.29
CA GLN A 29 -12.03 -2.10 -11.83
C GLN A 29 -12.74 -2.70 -10.61
N VAL A 30 -12.56 -4.00 -10.37
CA VAL A 30 -13.27 -4.73 -9.29
C VAL A 30 -12.32 -5.29 -8.22
N THR A 31 -11.01 -5.12 -8.40
CA THR A 31 -9.98 -5.53 -7.43
C THR A 31 -9.61 -4.33 -6.56
N GLY A 32 -9.57 -4.52 -5.24
CA GLY A 32 -9.14 -3.48 -4.31
C GLY A 32 -7.63 -3.51 -4.05
N ASN A 33 -7.14 -2.49 -3.36
CA ASN A 33 -5.74 -2.41 -2.95
C ASN A 33 -5.46 -3.33 -1.75
N GLY A 34 -4.20 -3.73 -1.57
CA GLY A 34 -3.79 -4.56 -0.42
C GLY A 34 -3.84 -3.74 0.87
N ILE A 35 -2.89 -2.81 1.02
CA ILE A 35 -2.84 -1.85 2.11
C ILE A 35 -3.24 -0.47 1.55
N HIS A 36 -4.32 0.11 2.05
CA HIS A 36 -4.82 1.42 1.63
C HIS A 36 -4.82 2.39 2.80
N LEU A 37 -4.00 3.43 2.74
CA LEU A 37 -4.00 4.55 3.68
C LEU A 37 -4.59 5.79 3.01
N TRP A 38 -5.58 6.38 3.67
CA TRP A 38 -6.19 7.64 3.24
C TRP A 38 -6.17 8.67 4.36
N LYS A 39 -5.65 9.87 4.11
CA LYS A 39 -5.54 10.95 5.11
C LYS A 39 -4.89 10.49 6.42
N CYS A 40 -3.70 9.91 6.30
CA CYS A 40 -2.96 9.38 7.44
C CYS A 40 -1.66 10.15 7.67
N ARG A 41 -1.08 10.04 8.86
CA ARG A 41 0.25 10.61 9.13
C ARG A 41 1.09 9.71 10.02
N ASP A 42 2.41 9.82 9.87
CA ASP A 42 3.40 9.16 10.73
C ASP A 42 3.19 7.63 10.82
N ALA A 43 2.84 6.98 9.71
CA ALA A 43 2.60 5.55 9.66
C ALA A 43 3.89 4.74 9.46
N LEU A 44 3.91 3.51 9.98
CA LEU A 44 4.97 2.53 9.75
C LEU A 44 4.38 1.31 9.03
N ILE A 45 4.79 1.10 7.78
CA ILE A 45 4.44 -0.08 6.98
C ILE A 45 5.70 -0.91 6.81
N GLU A 46 5.80 -2.04 7.53
CA GLU A 46 7.06 -2.77 7.66
C GLU A 46 6.90 -4.29 7.50
N ASN A 47 7.80 -4.92 6.74
CA ASN A 47 7.91 -6.39 6.68
C ASN A 47 6.59 -7.10 6.35
N ASN A 48 5.82 -6.53 5.42
CA ASN A 48 4.60 -7.15 4.90
C ASN A 48 4.86 -7.79 3.52
N TYR A 49 4.23 -8.93 3.27
CA TYR A 49 4.13 -9.53 1.94
C TYR A 49 2.75 -9.27 1.35
N VAL A 50 2.68 -8.61 0.18
CA VAL A 50 1.43 -8.18 -0.46
C VAL A 50 1.39 -8.60 -1.92
N THR A 51 0.39 -9.40 -2.31
CA THR A 51 0.24 -9.92 -3.69
C THR A 51 -1.22 -10.06 -4.13
N GLY A 52 -1.47 -10.02 -5.45
CA GLY A 52 -2.78 -10.29 -6.03
C GLY A 52 -3.81 -9.18 -5.82
N HIS A 53 -3.36 -7.95 -5.60
CA HIS A 53 -4.21 -6.77 -5.45
C HIS A 53 -4.15 -5.84 -6.66
N ARG A 54 -4.99 -4.81 -6.69
CA ARG A 54 -4.93 -3.78 -7.73
C ARG A 54 -3.62 -2.98 -7.61
N ASP A 55 -3.49 -2.26 -6.52
CA ASP A 55 -2.23 -1.74 -6.01
C ASP A 55 -1.87 -2.50 -4.73
N GLY A 56 -0.60 -2.83 -4.53
CA GLY A 56 -0.14 -3.53 -3.33
C GLY A 56 -0.28 -2.64 -2.10
N ILE A 57 0.52 -1.57 -2.04
CA ILE A 57 0.48 -0.55 -1.00
C ILE A 57 0.13 0.79 -1.65
N TYR A 58 -0.94 1.42 -1.17
CA TYR A 58 -1.51 2.64 -1.74
C TYR A 58 -1.70 3.71 -0.69
N PHE A 59 -1.10 4.87 -0.92
CA PHE A 59 -1.15 6.04 -0.04
C PHE A 59 -1.84 7.19 -0.76
N GLU A 60 -2.85 7.78 -0.11
CA GLU A 60 -3.53 8.97 -0.60
C GLU A 60 -3.69 10.01 0.51
N PHE A 61 -3.14 11.21 0.30
CA PHE A 61 -3.01 12.26 1.32
C PHE A 61 -2.30 11.76 2.60
N VAL A 62 -1.19 11.04 2.45
CA VAL A 62 -0.39 10.52 3.55
C VAL A 62 0.88 11.36 3.73
N THR A 63 1.31 11.57 4.97
CA THR A 63 2.51 12.39 5.25
C THR A 63 3.41 11.75 6.30
N GLY A 64 4.73 11.85 6.12
CA GLY A 64 5.73 11.56 7.15
C GLY A 64 5.83 10.08 7.51
N SER A 65 5.48 9.19 6.60
CA SER A 65 5.39 7.75 6.87
C SER A 65 6.63 6.99 6.38
N THR A 66 6.93 5.88 7.05
CA THR A 66 8.03 4.99 6.69
C THR A 66 7.48 3.71 6.09
N ILE A 67 7.94 3.38 4.87
CA ILE A 67 7.59 2.15 4.18
C ILE A 67 8.88 1.37 3.99
N ARG A 68 9.10 0.30 4.76
CA ARG A 68 10.37 -0.45 4.71
C ARG A 68 10.23 -1.96 4.73
N ASP A 69 11.15 -2.66 4.10
CA ASP A 69 11.28 -4.13 4.15
C ASP A 69 10.02 -4.91 3.73
N ASN A 70 9.09 -4.28 3.00
CA ASN A 70 7.94 -4.97 2.45
C ASN A 70 8.33 -5.69 1.15
N LEU A 71 7.64 -6.77 0.84
CA LEU A 71 7.65 -7.42 -0.47
C LEU A 71 6.28 -7.25 -1.11
N SER A 72 6.18 -6.39 -2.12
CA SER A 72 4.94 -6.19 -2.88
C SER A 72 5.11 -6.63 -4.32
N GLU A 73 4.42 -7.71 -4.72
CA GLU A 73 4.61 -8.32 -6.03
C GLU A 73 3.30 -8.81 -6.66
N LYS A 74 3.31 -8.99 -7.99
CA LYS A 74 2.20 -9.60 -8.74
C LYS A 74 0.85 -8.90 -8.47
N ASN A 75 0.89 -7.58 -8.31
CA ASN A 75 -0.28 -6.72 -8.28
C ASN A 75 -0.60 -6.25 -9.70
N ILE A 76 -1.87 -5.91 -9.97
CA ILE A 76 -2.34 -5.58 -11.32
C ILE A 76 -1.64 -4.34 -11.88
N ARG A 77 -1.43 -3.33 -11.04
CA ARG A 77 -0.83 -2.05 -11.42
C ARG A 77 0.54 -1.85 -10.77
N TYR A 78 0.56 -1.56 -9.48
CA TYR A 78 1.76 -1.08 -8.78
C TYR A 78 1.98 -1.85 -7.47
N GLY A 79 3.25 -2.08 -7.12
CA GLY A 79 3.62 -2.58 -5.79
C GLY A 79 3.51 -1.50 -4.71
N LEU A 80 3.85 -0.26 -5.08
CA LEU A 80 3.74 0.92 -4.23
C LEU A 80 3.23 2.10 -5.06
N HIS A 81 2.22 2.80 -4.55
CA HIS A 81 1.52 3.88 -5.24
C HIS A 81 1.26 5.04 -4.27
N PHE A 82 1.77 6.23 -4.59
CA PHE A 82 1.50 7.47 -3.86
C PHE A 82 0.57 8.37 -4.68
N MET A 83 -0.37 9.02 -4.01
CA MET A 83 -1.25 10.06 -4.55
C MET A 83 -1.30 11.21 -3.55
N PHE A 84 -0.85 12.40 -3.96
CA PHE A 84 -0.87 13.61 -3.12
C PHE A 84 -0.28 13.40 -1.70
N SER A 85 0.77 12.59 -1.60
CA SER A 85 1.41 12.18 -0.34
C SER A 85 2.85 12.69 -0.34
N ASN A 86 3.41 13.03 0.82
CA ASN A 86 4.66 13.76 0.91
C ASN A 86 5.49 13.38 2.15
N ASP A 87 6.80 13.66 2.09
CA ASP A 87 7.75 13.37 3.17
C ASP A 87 7.77 11.90 3.62
N ASP A 88 7.42 10.99 2.71
CA ASP A 88 7.45 9.55 2.95
C ASP A 88 8.82 8.96 2.58
N VAL A 89 9.31 8.00 3.36
CA VAL A 89 10.62 7.37 3.16
C VAL A 89 10.45 5.92 2.71
N PRO A 90 10.45 5.64 1.39
CA PRO A 90 10.35 4.28 0.87
C PRO A 90 11.72 3.58 0.84
N SER A 91 11.79 2.38 1.44
CA SER A 91 12.89 1.42 1.36
C SER A 91 12.33 0.00 1.21
N ILE A 92 11.75 -0.27 0.05
CA ILE A 92 10.93 -1.45 -0.22
C ILE A 92 11.49 -2.27 -1.40
N ILE A 93 11.34 -3.60 -1.35
CA ILE A 93 11.54 -4.46 -2.51
C ILE A 93 10.17 -4.74 -3.12
N PHE A 94 9.93 -4.31 -4.35
CA PHE A 94 8.67 -4.59 -5.05
C PHE A 94 8.96 -5.03 -6.48
N SER A 95 8.09 -5.88 -7.03
CA SER A 95 8.05 -6.13 -8.46
C SER A 95 6.90 -5.34 -9.09
N GLY A 96 7.23 -4.42 -10.01
CA GLY A 96 6.30 -3.51 -10.65
C GLY A 96 6.87 -2.09 -10.79
N ILE A 97 6.07 -1.18 -11.36
CA ILE A 97 6.41 0.24 -11.48
C ILE A 97 5.99 0.95 -10.18
N MET A 98 6.84 1.84 -9.66
CA MET A 98 6.41 2.83 -8.67
C MET A 98 5.71 3.95 -9.44
N ALA A 99 4.45 4.22 -9.13
CA ALA A 99 3.78 5.40 -9.65
C ALA A 99 4.20 6.62 -8.81
N PRO A 100 4.84 7.64 -9.43
CA PRO A 100 5.14 8.89 -8.74
C PRO A 100 3.87 9.70 -8.50
N GLU A 101 3.98 10.70 -7.60
CA GLU A 101 2.96 11.69 -7.26
C GLU A 101 2.29 12.38 -8.47
#